data_AF-A0A929MAY1-F1
#
_entry.id   AF-A0A929MAY1-F1
#
_cell.length_a   1.000
_cell.length_b   1.000
_cell.length_c   1.000
_cell.angle_alpha   90.00
_cell.angle_beta   90.00
_cell.angle_gamma   90.00
#
_symmetry.space_group_name_H-M   'P 1'
#
loop_
_entity.id
_entity.type
_entity.pdbx_description
1 polymer ?
#
loop_
_entity_poly.entity_id
_entity_poly.type
_entity_poly.pdbx_seq_one_letter_code
_entity_poly.pdbx_strand_id
1 'polypeptide(L)'
;LYTTLNGHFVRKSELYLLVFVVFLTNAMLSLVFALFQGSIVPNFDREFFIAIFITTVIGTIFCYFVQTIAQRYTTASKAALFFCLEPVSAGLIGYFFAGEILSVWQIFGAMLIIFGVIFSEFGKQICSKFKL
;
A
#
# COMPACT_ATOMS: atom_id res chain seq x y z
N LEU A 1 6.85 -10.85 1.90
CA LEU A 1 7.00 -11.95 0.93
C LEU A 1 6.97 -11.44 -0.52
N TYR A 2 5.93 -10.71 -0.93
CA TYR A 2 5.90 -10.04 -2.24
C TYR A 2 7.05 -9.04 -2.44
N THR A 3 7.30 -8.15 -1.49
CA THR A 3 8.39 -7.14 -1.58
C THR A 3 9.80 -7.74 -1.64
N THR A 4 10.02 -8.88 -0.98
CA THR A 4 11.30 -9.60 -0.95
C THR A 4 11.51 -10.48 -2.18
N LEU A 5 10.45 -11.11 -2.73
CA LEU A 5 10.50 -11.84 -3.99
C LEU A 5 10.63 -10.91 -5.20
N ASN A 6 9.95 -9.75 -5.17
CA ASN A 6 10.05 -8.73 -6.22
C ASN A 6 11.52 -8.26 -6.37
N GLY A 7 12.22 -8.01 -5.26
CA GLY A 7 13.64 -7.62 -5.31
C GLY A 7 14.58 -8.64 -5.97
N HIS A 8 14.23 -9.94 -5.98
CA HIS A 8 15.05 -10.98 -6.59
C HIS A 8 14.67 -11.27 -8.06
N PHE A 9 13.40 -11.05 -8.45
CA PHE A 9 12.90 -11.24 -9.83
C PHE A 9 13.02 -9.99 -10.72
N VAL A 10 13.07 -8.79 -10.13
CA VAL A 10 13.18 -7.50 -10.83
C VAL A 10 14.47 -7.36 -11.65
N ARG A 11 15.52 -8.14 -11.37
CA ARG A 11 16.79 -8.04 -12.10
C ARG A 11 16.82 -8.77 -13.45
N LYS A 12 15.77 -9.53 -13.82
CA LYS A 12 15.74 -10.28 -15.10
C LYS A 12 14.40 -10.26 -15.85
N SER A 13 13.32 -9.77 -15.28
CA SER A 13 12.02 -9.69 -15.96
C SER A 13 11.49 -8.26 -15.93
N GLU A 14 11.09 -7.75 -17.09
CA GLU A 14 10.52 -6.42 -17.30
C GLU A 14 9.46 -6.14 -16.22
N LEU A 15 9.72 -5.15 -15.37
CA LEU A 15 8.86 -4.72 -14.26
C LEU A 15 7.40 -4.49 -14.71
N TYR A 16 7.22 -4.15 -15.98
CA TYR A 16 5.95 -4.04 -16.69
C TYR A 16 5.10 -5.31 -16.70
N LEU A 17 5.69 -6.50 -16.90
CA LEU A 17 4.95 -7.77 -16.98
C LEU A 17 4.32 -8.12 -15.62
N LEU A 18 5.03 -7.85 -14.53
CA LEU A 18 4.58 -8.16 -13.18
C LEU A 18 3.42 -7.24 -12.78
N VAL A 19 3.55 -5.94 -13.08
CA VAL A 19 2.48 -4.96 -12.87
C VAL A 19 1.25 -5.30 -13.71
N PHE A 20 1.43 -5.66 -14.98
CA PHE A 20 0.35 -6.08 -15.86
C PHE A 20 -0.42 -7.28 -15.32
N VAL A 21 0.29 -8.32 -14.84
CA VAL A 21 -0.34 -9.51 -14.26
C VAL A 21 -1.13 -9.17 -12.99
N VAL A 22 -0.60 -8.34 -12.09
CA VAL A 22 -1.30 -7.94 -10.86
C VAL A 22 -2.59 -7.17 -11.18
N PHE A 23 -2.55 -6.20 -12.09
CA PHE A 23 -3.74 -5.46 -12.51
C PHE A 23 -4.75 -6.36 -13.22
N LEU A 24 -4.28 -7.28 -14.07
CA LEU A 24 -5.14 -8.25 -14.75
C LEU A 24 -5.84 -9.18 -13.74
N THR A 25 -5.08 -9.73 -12.78
CA THR A 25 -5.66 -10.57 -11.73
C THR A 25 -6.66 -9.78 -10.88
N ASN A 26 -6.34 -8.53 -10.49
CA ASN A 26 -7.26 -7.68 -9.74
C ASN A 26 -8.56 -7.39 -10.52
N ALA A 27 -8.46 -7.11 -11.81
CA ALA A 27 -9.62 -6.87 -12.68
C ALA A 27 -10.50 -8.12 -12.81
N MET A 28 -9.89 -9.29 -13.04
CA MET A 28 -10.62 -10.57 -13.14
C MET A 28 -11.31 -10.92 -11.83
N LEU A 29 -10.62 -10.75 -10.70
CA LEU A 29 -11.18 -11.05 -9.38
C LEU A 29 -12.33 -10.09 -9.03
N SER A 30 -12.16 -8.80 -9.34
CA SER A 30 -13.22 -7.80 -9.17
C SER A 30 -14.45 -8.11 -10.03
N LEU A 31 -14.26 -8.59 -11.26
CA LEU A 31 -15.35 -9.00 -12.14
C LEU A 31 -16.11 -10.20 -11.57
N VAL A 32 -15.40 -11.21 -11.07
CA VAL A 32 -16.01 -12.39 -10.43
C VAL A 32 -16.83 -11.96 -9.23
N PHE A 33 -16.28 -11.11 -8.35
CA PHE A 33 -17.00 -10.62 -7.17
C PHE A 33 -18.26 -9.81 -7.55
N ALA A 34 -18.18 -8.99 -8.60
CA ALA A 34 -19.32 -8.23 -9.10
C ALA A 34 -20.48 -9.12 -9.56
N LEU A 35 -20.20 -10.31 -10.11
CA LEU A 35 -21.23 -11.28 -10.51
C LEU A 35 -21.96 -11.90 -9.32
N PHE A 36 -21.27 -12.09 -8.19
CA PHE A 36 -21.89 -12.66 -6.97
C PHE A 36 -22.67 -11.63 -6.15
N GLN A 37 -22.34 -10.34 -6.24
CA GLN A 37 -22.90 -9.31 -5.36
C GLN A 37 -24.31 -8.83 -5.78
N GLY A 38 -24.82 -9.27 -6.94
CA GLY A 38 -26.20 -9.05 -7.36
C GLY A 38 -26.53 -7.59 -7.65
N SER A 39 -26.37 -7.18 -8.91
CA SER A 39 -26.80 -5.89 -9.46
C SER A 39 -26.29 -4.64 -8.73
N ILE A 40 -25.00 -4.37 -8.93
CA ILE A 40 -24.46 -3.01 -8.83
C ILE A 40 -24.45 -2.47 -10.26
N VAL A 41 -25.60 -2.06 -10.80
CA VAL A 41 -25.57 -1.16 -11.95
C VAL A 41 -25.02 0.16 -11.42
N PRO A 42 -23.78 0.54 -11.75
CA PRO A 42 -23.26 1.82 -11.31
C PRO A 42 -24.15 2.88 -11.94
N ASN A 43 -24.64 3.82 -11.13
CA ASN A 43 -25.24 5.01 -11.69
C ASN A 43 -24.11 5.74 -12.42
N PHE A 44 -24.17 5.76 -13.76
CA PHE A 44 -23.20 6.44 -14.62
C PHE A 44 -23.38 7.95 -14.56
N ASP A 45 -23.25 8.49 -13.35
CA ASP A 45 -23.38 9.92 -13.08
C ASP A 45 -22.00 10.61 -13.23
N ARG A 46 -22.01 11.93 -13.32
CA ARG A 46 -20.80 12.76 -13.42
C ARG A 46 -19.84 12.50 -12.25
N GLU A 47 -20.38 12.30 -11.06
CA GLU A 47 -19.62 11.96 -9.84
C GLU A 47 -18.87 10.62 -9.98
N PHE A 48 -19.47 9.61 -10.63
CA PHE A 48 -18.84 8.31 -10.86
C PHE A 48 -17.60 8.44 -11.75
N PHE A 49 -17.70 9.20 -12.84
CA PHE A 49 -16.56 9.45 -13.72
C PHE A 49 -15.46 10.28 -13.04
N ILE A 50 -15.83 11.26 -12.22
CA ILE A 50 -14.87 12.04 -11.43
C ILE A 50 -14.14 11.14 -10.42
N ALA A 51 -14.88 10.28 -9.70
CA ALA A 51 -14.30 9.34 -8.73
C ALA A 51 -13.35 8.35 -9.41
N ILE A 52 -13.72 7.78 -10.56
CA ILE A 52 -12.84 6.90 -11.34
C ILE A 52 -11.59 7.65 -11.80
N PHE A 53 -11.75 8.87 -12.31
CA PHE A 53 -10.62 9.64 -12.81
C PHE A 53 -9.63 9.95 -11.70
N ILE A 54 -10.10 10.44 -10.55
CA ILE A 54 -9.26 10.77 -9.39
C ILE A 54 -8.56 9.51 -8.85
N THR A 55 -9.30 8.41 -8.64
CA THR A 55 -8.74 7.18 -8.08
C THR A 55 -7.75 6.49 -9.03
N THR A 56 -8.01 6.53 -10.33
CA THR A 56 -7.11 5.92 -11.34
C THR A 56 -5.88 6.76 -11.57
N VAL A 57 -6.05 8.06 -11.86
CA VAL A 57 -4.92 8.93 -12.23
C VAL A 57 -4.08 9.30 -11.02
N ILE A 58 -4.71 9.79 -9.95
CA ILE A 58 -4.01 10.25 -8.76
C ILE A 58 -3.73 9.06 -7.84
N GLY A 59 -4.78 8.30 -7.50
CA GLY A 59 -4.67 7.22 -6.50
C GLY A 59 -3.84 6.02 -6.98
N THR A 60 -3.85 5.71 -8.28
CA THR A 60 -3.17 4.54 -8.81
C THR A 60 -1.92 4.93 -9.59
N ILE A 61 -2.05 5.58 -10.75
CA ILE A 61 -0.91 5.83 -11.65
C ILE A 61 0.16 6.67 -10.96
N PHE A 62 -0.21 7.82 -10.39
CA PHE A 62 0.74 8.71 -9.74
C PHE A 62 1.35 8.08 -8.48
N CYS A 63 0.54 7.53 -7.58
CA CYS A 63 1.05 6.88 -6.37
C CYS A 63 1.97 5.70 -6.68
N TYR A 64 1.59 4.80 -7.62
CA TYR A 64 2.47 3.70 -8.03
C TYR A 64 3.77 4.18 -8.65
N PHE A 65 3.73 5.26 -9.43
CA PHE A 65 4.93 5.84 -10.02
C PHE A 65 5.89 6.35 -8.95
N VAL A 66 5.38 7.15 -8.00
CA VAL A 66 6.17 7.64 -6.85
C VAL A 66 6.69 6.48 -6.01
N GLN A 67 5.86 5.48 -5.75
CA GLN A 67 6.22 4.27 -5.00
C GLN A 67 7.35 3.49 -5.69
N THR A 68 7.28 3.35 -7.01
CA THR A 68 8.29 2.66 -7.83
C THR A 68 9.63 3.41 -7.80
N ILE A 69 9.59 4.74 -7.92
CA ILE A 69 10.78 5.59 -7.80
C ILE A 69 11.38 5.47 -6.40
N ALA A 70 10.56 5.61 -5.35
CA ALA A 70 11.00 5.54 -3.96
C ALA A 70 11.66 4.19 -3.66
N GLN A 71 11.11 3.09 -4.18
CA GLN A 71 11.68 1.75 -4.08
C GLN A 71 13.07 1.61 -4.72
N ARG A 72 13.42 2.44 -5.72
CA ARG A 72 14.76 2.46 -6.33
C ARG A 72 15.82 3.08 -5.40
N TYR A 73 15.40 4.00 -4.53
CA TYR A 73 16.29 4.73 -3.62
C TYR A 73 16.30 4.17 -2.19
N THR A 74 15.44 3.21 -1.88
CA THR A 74 15.34 2.59 -0.55
C THR A 74 15.48 1.08 -0.62
N THR A 75 15.79 0.46 0.51
CA THR A 75 15.83 -1.01 0.58
C THR A 75 14.42 -1.56 0.79
N ALA A 76 14.13 -2.77 0.29
CA ALA A 76 12.83 -3.41 0.45
C ALA A 76 12.36 -3.46 1.92
N SER A 77 13.29 -3.61 2.88
CA SER A 77 12.98 -3.56 4.31
C SER A 77 12.53 -2.17 4.77
N LYS A 78 13.19 -1.09 4.31
CA LYS A 78 12.80 0.27 4.68
C LYS A 78 11.47 0.67 4.02
N ALA A 79 11.24 0.28 2.76
CA ALA A 79 9.94 0.47 2.10
C ALA A 79 8.80 -0.23 2.86
N ALA A 80 9.03 -1.47 3.30
CA ALA A 80 8.05 -2.21 4.09
C ALA A 80 7.68 -1.50 5.40
N LEU A 81 8.65 -0.88 6.08
CA LEU A 81 8.40 -0.08 7.28
C LEU A 81 7.51 1.15 6.99
N PHE A 82 7.75 1.84 5.87
CA PHE A 82 6.87 2.95 5.46
C PHE A 82 5.44 2.49 5.14
N PHE A 83 5.25 1.34 4.49
CA PHE A 83 3.91 0.78 4.27
C PHE A 83 3.20 0.41 5.58
N CYS A 84 3.95 -0.03 6.60
CA CYS A 84 3.36 -0.25 7.92
C CYS A 84 2.91 1.05 8.58
N LEU A 85 3.58 2.17 8.34
CA LEU A 85 3.20 3.50 8.87
C LEU A 85 2.03 4.17 8.13
N GLU A 86 1.76 3.75 6.90
CA GLU A 86 0.65 4.25 6.09
C GLU A 86 -0.71 4.18 6.81
N PRO A 87 -1.18 3.04 7.37
CA PRO A 87 -2.46 2.96 8.08
C PRO A 87 -2.53 3.86 9.32
N VAL A 88 -1.40 4.09 10.01
CA VAL A 88 -1.34 5.01 11.16
C VAL A 88 -1.59 6.44 10.69
N SER A 89 -0.98 6.82 9.57
CA SER A 89 -1.12 8.14 8.97
C SER A 89 -2.52 8.34 8.40
N ALA A 90 -3.07 7.32 7.73
CA ALA A 90 -4.44 7.31 7.23
C ALA A 90 -5.47 7.46 8.36
N GLY A 91 -5.30 6.72 9.47
CA GLY A 91 -6.17 6.86 10.65
C GLY A 91 -6.08 8.23 11.31
N LEU A 92 -4.88 8.83 11.36
CA LEU A 92 -4.69 10.19 11.86
C LEU A 92 -5.41 11.21 10.98
N ILE A 93 -5.25 11.11 9.66
CA ILE A 93 -5.94 11.99 8.71
C ILE A 93 -7.46 11.79 8.79
N GLY A 94 -7.94 10.55 8.86
CA GLY A 94 -9.37 10.24 9.02
C GLY A 94 -9.96 10.85 10.29
N TYR A 95 -9.24 10.78 11.41
CA TYR A 95 -9.64 11.42 12.66
C TYR A 95 -9.72 12.95 12.56
N PHE A 96 -8.70 13.60 11.99
CA PHE A 96 -8.65 15.08 11.94
C PHE A 96 -9.48 15.71 10.81
N PHE A 97 -9.50 15.12 9.62
CA PHE A 97 -10.15 15.68 8.43
C PHE A 97 -11.52 15.09 8.15
N ALA A 98 -11.71 13.78 8.38
CA ALA A 98 -13.00 13.11 8.15
C ALA A 98 -13.86 13.03 9.42
N GLY A 99 -13.32 13.41 10.59
CA GLY A 99 -14.03 13.36 11.87
C GLY A 99 -14.32 11.93 12.34
N GLU A 100 -13.58 10.94 11.85
CA GLU A 100 -13.78 9.54 12.20
C GLU A 100 -13.41 9.27 13.66
N ILE A 101 -14.26 8.53 14.38
CA ILE A 101 -13.99 8.15 15.76
C ILE A 101 -13.11 6.90 15.76
N LEU A 102 -11.86 7.05 16.19
CA LEU A 102 -10.95 5.92 16.32
C LEU A 102 -11.32 5.04 17.52
N SER A 103 -11.59 3.77 17.24
CA SER A 103 -11.80 2.74 18.26
C SER A 103 -10.53 2.51 19.08
N VAL A 104 -10.70 2.11 20.34
CA VAL A 104 -9.59 1.73 21.24
C VAL A 104 -8.69 0.67 20.59
N TRP A 105 -9.28 -0.27 19.83
CA TRP A 105 -8.54 -1.29 19.09
C TRP A 105 -7.71 -0.74 17.93
N GLN A 106 -8.20 0.30 17.24
CA GLN A 106 -7.46 0.97 16.17
C GLN A 106 -6.27 1.74 16.73
N ILE A 107 -6.44 2.41 17.86
CA ILE A 107 -5.36 3.10 18.57
C ILE A 107 -4.31 2.09 19.06
N PHE A 108 -4.75 0.97 19.64
CA PHE A 108 -3.84 -0.08 20.08
C PHE A 108 -3.05 -0.69 18.90
N GLY A 109 -3.71 -0.95 17.77
CA GLY A 109 -3.05 -1.40 16.55
C GLY A 109 -2.03 -0.39 16.01
N ALA A 110 -2.37 0.89 16.01
CA ALA A 110 -1.46 1.95 15.60
C ALA A 110 -0.22 2.03 16.50
N MET A 111 -0.39 1.91 17.81
CA MET A 111 0.72 1.85 18.76
C MET A 111 1.63 0.64 18.51
N LEU A 112 1.05 -0.54 18.25
CA LEU A 112 1.81 -1.76 17.97
C LEU A 112 2.67 -1.62 16.70
N ILE A 113 2.12 -0.99 15.66
CA ILE A 113 2.85 -0.68 14.42
C ILE A 113 4.04 0.22 14.70
N ILE A 114 3.84 1.34 15.42
CA ILE A 114 4.90 2.29 15.75
C ILE A 114 6.01 1.57 16.53
N PHE A 115 5.64 0.77 17.54
CA PHE A 115 6.60 -0.03 18.31
C PHE A 115 7.37 -1.02 17.45
N GLY A 116 6.70 -1.74 16.55
CA GLY A 116 7.34 -2.67 15.63
C GLY A 116 8.34 -2.00 14.70
N VAL A 117 8.01 -0.81 14.19
CA VAL A 117 8.90 -0.02 13.33
C VAL A 117 10.13 0.46 14.08
N ILE A 118 9.94 1.02 15.28
CA ILE A 118 11.03 1.46 16.16
C ILE A 118 11.97 0.27 16.46
N PHE A 119 11.42 -0.86 16.91
CA PHE A 119 12.20 -2.04 17.24
C PHE A 119 13.00 -2.59 16.05
N SER A 120 12.42 -2.56 14.84
CA SER A 120 13.07 -3.02 13.62
C SER A 120 14.29 -2.16 13.23
N GLU A 121 14.20 -0.84 13.38
CA GLU A 121 15.33 0.07 13.10
C GLU A 121 16.44 -0.05 14.16
N PHE A 122 16.08 -0.17 15.45
CA PHE A 122 17.06 -0.37 16.53
C PHE A 122 17.78 -1.72 16.42
N GLY A 123 17.10 -2.80 16.02
CA GLY A 123 17.72 -4.11 15.82
C GLY A 123 18.81 -4.11 14.73
N LYS A 124 18.64 -3.31 13.67
CA LYS A 124 19.68 -3.12 12.64
C LYS A 124 20.90 -2.40 13.17
N GLN A 125 20.73 -1.37 13.99
CA GLN A 125 21.85 -0.64 14.60
C GLN A 125 22.67 -1.53 15.56
N ILE A 126 22.00 -2.35 16.36
CA ILE A 126 22.66 -3.28 17.30
C ILE A 126 23.48 -4.33 16.54
N CYS A 127 22.93 -4.92 15.48
CA CYS A 127 23.61 -5.94 14.69
C CYS A 127 24.79 -5.36 13.87
N SER A 128 24.70 -4.09 13.44
CA SER A 128 25.83 -3.37 12.82
C SER A 128 26.96 -3.09 13.80
N LYS A 129 26.66 -2.89 15.09
CA LYS A 129 27.67 -2.56 16.12
C LYS A 129 28.47 -3.77 16.58
N PHE A 130 27.92 -4.97 16.42
CA PHE A 130 28.55 -6.25 16.79
C PHE A 130 29.41 -6.87 15.68
N LYS A 131 29.52 -6.20 14.52
CA LYS A 131 30.31 -6.65 13.36
C LYS A 131 31.68 -5.96 13.25
N LEU A 132 32.20 -5.48 14.39
CA LEU A 132 33.56 -4.98 14.61
C LEU A 132 34.33 -6.03 15.42
#